data_AF-G4F512-F1
#
_entry.id   AF-G4F512-F1
#
_cell.length_a   1.000
_cell.length_b   1.000
_cell.length_c   1.000
_cell.angle_alpha   90.00
_cell.angle_beta   90.00
_cell.angle_gamma   90.00
#
_symmetry.space_group_name_H-M   'P 1'
#
loop_
_entity.id
_entity.type
_entity.pdbx_description
1 polymer ?
#
loop_
_entity_poly.entity_id
_entity_poly.type
_entity_poly.pdbx_seq_one_letter_code
_entity_poly.pdbx_strand_id
1 'polypeptide(L)'
;MTTQTARLNEAHWNDIMALIERGKSDIAEYLPYAEKDGYTPDEVKNLERLLNGEASSLLSKQLAGVGVVSSEALSVRTYTAFCHELNGTGTTWIGTLEVPIQDYREDEQQEAAYQARCACARDWGRYIDSKSEPPREDICEIVCMGLVEGDVTIAMWDGAHLD
;
A
#
# COMPACT_ATOMS: atom_id res chain seq x y z
N MET A 1 19.21 4.01 9.43
CA MET A 1 19.64 3.19 8.29
C MET A 1 18.45 2.34 7.89
N THR A 2 18.24 2.26 6.58
CA THR A 2 17.03 1.95 5.81
C THR A 2 16.41 0.59 6.06
N THR A 3 15.08 0.53 6.10
CA THR A 3 14.37 -0.69 5.75
C THR A 3 13.32 -0.37 4.69
N GLN A 4 13.81 -0.25 3.45
CA GLN A 4 13.00 -0.52 2.27
C GLN A 4 12.78 -2.04 2.24
N THR A 5 11.57 -2.47 2.58
CA THR A 5 11.18 -3.89 2.58
C THR A 5 11.02 -4.47 1.18
N ALA A 6 10.90 -3.61 0.15
CA ALA A 6 10.99 -4.00 -1.25
C ALA A 6 12.09 -3.22 -2.00
N ARG A 7 13.05 -3.95 -2.58
CA ARG A 7 14.07 -3.46 -3.51
C ARG A 7 13.51 -3.43 -4.94
N LEU A 8 12.58 -2.52 -5.19
CA LEU A 8 12.20 -2.13 -6.54
C LEU A 8 13.12 -1.01 -7.03
N ASN A 9 13.36 -0.98 -8.34
CA ASN A 9 14.04 0.16 -8.96
C ASN A 9 13.07 1.36 -9.05
N GLU A 10 13.60 2.55 -9.31
CA GLU A 10 12.81 3.80 -9.38
C GLU A 10 11.68 3.72 -10.42
N ALA A 11 11.92 3.09 -11.57
CA ALA A 11 10.90 2.91 -12.60
C ALA A 11 9.72 2.06 -12.12
N HIS A 12 9.98 0.97 -11.40
CA HIS A 12 8.94 0.12 -10.82
C HIS A 12 8.22 0.82 -9.67
N TRP A 13 8.90 1.65 -8.89
CA TRP A 13 8.24 2.49 -7.88
C TRP A 13 7.29 3.51 -8.51
N ASN A 14 7.73 4.18 -9.57
CA ASN A 14 6.88 5.11 -10.32
C ASN A 14 5.67 4.40 -10.93
N ASP A 15 5.83 3.16 -11.39
CA ASP A 15 4.72 2.36 -11.91
C ASP A 15 3.72 1.98 -10.82
N ILE A 16 4.20 1.65 -9.61
CA ILE A 16 3.32 1.38 -8.47
C ILE A 16 2.59 2.65 -8.05
N MET A 17 3.27 3.79 -7.90
CA MET A 17 2.59 5.04 -7.56
C MET A 17 1.57 5.45 -8.62
N ALA A 18 1.91 5.32 -9.91
CA ALA A 18 0.98 5.63 -11.00
C ALA A 18 -0.25 4.69 -11.03
N LEU A 19 -0.05 3.40 -10.74
CA LEU A 19 -1.15 2.44 -10.58
C LEU A 19 -2.03 2.78 -9.38
N ILE A 20 -1.43 3.32 -8.33
CA ILE A 20 -2.15 3.69 -7.13
C ILE A 20 -2.94 4.99 -7.32
N GLU A 21 -2.37 6.02 -7.96
CA GLU A 21 -3.07 7.27 -8.26
C GLU A 21 -4.23 7.11 -9.24
N ARG A 22 -4.09 6.22 -10.23
CA ARG A 22 -5.08 6.05 -11.29
C ARG A 22 -6.06 4.89 -11.08
N GLY A 23 -5.72 3.92 -10.23
CA GLY A 23 -6.48 2.69 -10.08
C GLY A 23 -6.31 1.71 -11.26
N LYS A 24 -5.95 0.46 -10.96
CA LYS A 24 -5.73 -0.56 -12.01
C LYS A 24 -7.00 -0.89 -12.80
N SER A 25 -8.17 -0.89 -12.15
CA SER A 25 -9.46 -1.17 -12.76
C SER A 25 -9.86 -0.07 -13.75
N ASP A 26 -9.67 1.18 -13.36
CA ASP A 26 -9.99 2.34 -14.19
C ASP A 26 -9.13 2.35 -15.45
N ILE A 27 -7.82 2.07 -15.35
CA ILE A 27 -6.96 1.95 -16.53
C ILE A 27 -7.48 0.85 -17.47
N ALA A 28 -7.88 -0.31 -16.96
CA ALA A 28 -8.40 -1.41 -17.78
C ALA A 28 -9.72 -1.06 -18.50
N GLU A 29 -10.55 -0.22 -17.89
CA GLU A 29 -11.83 0.23 -18.46
C GLU A 29 -11.64 1.33 -19.52
N TYR A 30 -10.69 2.25 -19.32
CA TYR A 30 -10.46 3.39 -20.22
C TYR A 30 -9.51 3.07 -21.39
N LEU A 31 -8.57 2.14 -21.23
CA LEU A 31 -7.57 1.81 -22.26
C LEU A 31 -8.17 1.52 -23.66
N PRO A 32 -9.29 0.77 -23.80
CA PRO A 32 -9.90 0.50 -25.10
C PRO A 32 -10.36 1.76 -25.86
N TYR A 33 -10.54 2.88 -25.16
CA TYR A 33 -11.00 4.16 -25.72
C TYR A 33 -9.88 5.21 -25.81
N ALA A 34 -8.69 4.94 -25.28
CA ALA A 34 -7.63 5.93 -25.11
C ALA A 34 -7.23 6.64 -26.42
N GLU A 35 -7.04 5.91 -27.52
CA GLU A 35 -6.69 6.52 -28.82
C GLU A 35 -7.82 7.43 -29.35
N LYS A 36 -9.08 7.08 -29.08
CA LYS A 36 -10.25 7.87 -29.49
C LYS A 36 -10.41 9.12 -28.63
N ASP A 37 -9.98 9.05 -27.39
CA ASP A 37 -10.03 10.15 -26.42
C ASP A 37 -8.81 11.08 -26.51
N GLY A 38 -7.96 10.88 -27.52
CA GLY A 38 -6.86 11.78 -27.86
C GLY A 38 -5.55 11.49 -27.15
N TYR A 39 -5.41 10.32 -26.52
CA TYR A 39 -4.14 9.90 -25.94
C TYR A 39 -3.11 9.63 -27.03
N THR A 40 -1.87 10.01 -26.75
CA THR A 40 -0.74 9.72 -27.63
C THR A 40 -0.35 8.24 -27.56
N PRO A 41 0.29 7.69 -28.61
CA PRO A 41 0.76 6.30 -28.60
C PRO A 41 1.71 5.99 -27.42
N ASP A 42 2.52 6.96 -26.99
CA ASP A 42 3.42 6.80 -25.84
C ASP A 42 2.66 6.73 -24.51
N GLU A 43 1.56 7.46 -24.37
CA GLU A 43 0.69 7.38 -23.19
C GLU A 43 -0.06 6.06 -23.13
N VAL A 44 -0.60 5.58 -24.27
CA VAL A 44 -1.24 4.26 -24.35
C VAL A 44 -0.26 3.16 -23.97
N LYS A 45 0.96 3.20 -24.52
CA LYS A 45 2.02 2.24 -24.19
C LYS A 45 2.42 2.27 -22.71
N ASN A 46 2.42 3.46 -22.09
CA ASN A 46 2.64 3.58 -20.65
C ASN A 46 1.51 2.94 -19.84
N LEU A 47 0.24 3.14 -20.21
CA LEU A 47 -0.90 2.52 -19.54
C LEU A 47 -0.89 0.99 -19.69
N GLU A 48 -0.54 0.47 -20.86
CA GLU A 48 -0.33 -0.97 -21.09
C GLU A 48 0.79 -1.53 -20.21
N ARG A 49 1.90 -0.80 -20.08
CA ARG A 49 3.02 -1.17 -19.20
C ARG A 49 2.58 -1.25 -17.73
N LEU A 50 1.77 -0.30 -17.26
CA LEU A 50 1.20 -0.32 -15.91
C LEU A 50 0.29 -1.55 -15.72
N LEU A 51 -0.57 -1.86 -16.69
CA LEU A 51 -1.48 -3.01 -16.63
C LEU A 51 -0.78 -4.37 -16.67
N ASN A 52 0.35 -4.49 -17.38
CA ASN A 52 1.16 -5.71 -17.44
C ASN A 52 1.62 -6.18 -16.05
N GLY A 53 1.63 -5.28 -15.05
CA GLY A 53 1.74 -5.67 -13.64
C GLY A 53 3.11 -6.21 -13.26
N GLU A 54 4.17 -5.92 -14.03
CA GLU A 54 5.54 -6.35 -13.74
C GLU A 54 6.02 -5.79 -12.39
N ALA A 55 5.85 -4.48 -12.18
CA ALA A 55 6.21 -3.82 -10.94
C ALA A 55 5.42 -4.37 -9.74
N SER A 56 4.11 -4.58 -9.92
CA SER A 56 3.26 -5.19 -8.89
C SER A 56 3.67 -6.63 -8.57
N SER A 57 3.93 -7.46 -9.58
CA SER A 57 4.37 -8.85 -9.40
C SER A 57 5.73 -8.95 -8.70
N LEU A 58 6.66 -8.04 -9.01
CA LEU A 58 7.94 -7.94 -8.32
C LEU A 58 7.78 -7.52 -6.86
N LEU A 59 6.86 -6.60 -6.58
CA LEU A 59 6.52 -6.23 -5.20
C LEU A 59 5.96 -7.43 -4.43
N SER A 60 4.94 -8.12 -4.97
CA SER A 60 4.30 -9.27 -4.33
C SER A 60 5.31 -10.38 -4.02
N LYS A 61 6.22 -10.68 -4.95
CA LYS A 61 7.29 -11.69 -4.73
C LYS A 61 8.23 -11.34 -3.58
N GLN A 62 8.53 -10.06 -3.39
CA GLN A 62 9.41 -9.64 -2.30
C GLN A 62 8.68 -9.62 -0.96
N LEU A 63 7.39 -9.27 -0.94
CA LEU A 63 6.56 -9.31 0.27
C LEU A 63 6.27 -10.75 0.72
N ALA A 64 6.02 -11.68 -0.20
CA ALA A 64 5.83 -13.11 0.11
C ALA A 64 7.08 -13.78 0.74
N GLY A 65 8.26 -13.17 0.62
CA GLY A 65 9.50 -13.63 1.27
C GLY A 65 9.61 -13.22 2.75
N VAL A 66 8.77 -12.32 3.24
CA VAL A 66 8.80 -11.80 4.62
C VAL A 66 7.82 -12.60 5.49
N GLY A 67 8.22 -13.84 5.81
CA GLY A 67 7.77 -14.62 6.98
C GLY A 67 6.27 -14.69 7.28
N VAL A 68 5.57 -15.64 6.66
CA VAL A 68 4.24 -16.10 7.12
C VAL A 68 4.43 -16.96 8.38
N VAL A 69 4.06 -16.44 9.55
CA VAL A 69 3.92 -17.25 10.78
C VAL A 69 2.45 -17.61 10.92
N SER A 70 2.14 -18.86 10.61
CA SER A 70 0.81 -19.46 10.75
C SER A 70 0.41 -19.63 12.21
N SER A 71 -0.80 -19.16 12.57
CA SER A 71 -1.58 -19.77 13.66
C SER A 71 -3.09 -19.51 13.52
N GLU A 72 -3.81 -20.59 13.21
CA GLU A 72 -5.16 -20.95 13.68
C GLU A 72 -6.37 -20.02 13.46
N ALA A 73 -7.15 -20.36 12.41
CA ALA A 73 -8.60 -20.55 12.45
C ALA A 73 -9.53 -19.40 12.90
N LEU A 74 -9.25 -18.17 12.49
CA LEU A 74 -10.26 -17.15 12.18
C LEU A 74 -9.91 -16.58 10.80
N SER A 75 -10.90 -16.37 9.96
CA SER A 75 -10.73 -15.87 8.59
C SER A 75 -10.05 -14.50 8.61
N VAL A 76 -8.73 -14.46 8.49
CA VAL A 76 -7.95 -13.21 8.40
C VAL A 76 -7.78 -12.81 6.94
N ARG A 77 -7.71 -11.50 6.68
CA ARG A 77 -7.35 -10.93 5.38
C ARG A 77 -6.01 -10.22 5.50
N THR A 78 -5.16 -10.47 4.52
CA THR A 78 -3.86 -9.81 4.41
C THR A 78 -3.97 -8.54 3.58
N TYR A 79 -3.48 -7.44 4.14
CA TYR A 79 -3.32 -6.16 3.46
C TYR A 79 -1.86 -5.79 3.35
N THR A 80 -1.46 -5.24 2.20
CA THR A 80 -0.24 -4.44 2.06
C THR A 80 -0.63 -2.97 2.26
N ALA A 81 -0.08 -2.33 3.28
CA ALA A 81 -0.31 -0.92 3.55
C ALA A 81 0.84 -0.04 3.07
N PHE A 82 0.48 1.18 2.73
CA PHE A 82 1.39 2.26 2.37
C PHE A 82 1.15 3.40 3.35
N CYS A 83 2.14 3.73 4.16
CA CYS A 83 2.06 4.82 5.13
C CYS A 83 3.14 5.86 4.88
N HIS A 84 2.85 7.12 5.16
CA HIS A 84 3.83 8.21 5.12
C HIS A 84 3.62 9.17 6.29
N GLU A 85 4.53 10.13 6.47
CA GLU A 85 4.31 11.25 7.39
C GLU A 85 3.37 12.28 6.75
N LEU A 86 2.46 12.83 7.55
CA LEU A 86 1.45 13.83 7.15
C LEU A 86 2.05 15.08 6.48
N ASN A 87 3.30 15.41 6.81
CA ASN A 87 4.04 16.54 6.22
C ASN A 87 4.59 16.23 4.81
N GLY A 88 4.32 15.04 4.25
CA GLY A 88 4.81 14.58 2.95
C GLY A 88 6.34 14.42 2.86
N THR A 89 7.07 14.72 3.94
CA THR A 89 8.53 14.79 3.96
C THR A 89 9.08 13.51 4.58
N GLY A 90 9.04 12.41 3.84
CA GLY A 90 9.48 11.12 4.38
C GLY A 90 9.61 9.99 3.37
N THR A 91 10.17 8.87 3.84
CA THR A 91 10.16 7.61 3.08
C THR A 91 8.81 6.93 3.29
N THR A 92 8.13 6.52 2.22
CA THR A 92 6.91 5.70 2.32
C THR A 92 7.25 4.38 3.01
N TRP A 93 6.59 4.12 4.13
CA TRP A 93 6.61 2.83 4.81
C TRP A 93 5.66 1.87 4.11
N ILE A 94 6.11 0.64 3.90
CA ILE A 94 5.35 -0.41 3.23
C ILE A 94 5.49 -1.69 4.02
N GLY A 95 4.35 -2.24 4.44
CA GLY A 95 4.31 -3.45 5.24
C GLY A 95 3.03 -4.23 5.04
N THR A 96 3.10 -5.52 5.34
CA THR A 96 1.94 -6.41 5.33
C THR A 96 1.37 -6.54 6.73
N LEU A 97 0.06 -6.59 6.84
CA LEU A 97 -0.69 -6.82 8.07
C LEU A 97 -1.82 -7.80 7.82
N GLU A 98 -2.18 -8.55 8.86
CA GLU A 98 -3.29 -9.48 8.84
C GLU A 98 -4.36 -8.96 9.80
N VAL A 99 -5.56 -8.72 9.28
CA VAL A 99 -6.71 -8.31 10.08
C VAL A 99 -7.78 -9.38 10.04
N PRO A 100 -8.51 -9.60 11.15
CA PRO A 100 -9.69 -10.44 11.14
C PRO A 100 -10.73 -9.92 10.13
N ILE A 101 -11.27 -10.80 9.29
CA ILE A 101 -12.39 -10.46 8.40
C ILE A 101 -13.58 -10.07 9.28
N GLN A 102 -14.13 -8.88 9.00
CA GLN A 102 -15.30 -8.36 9.69
C GLN A 102 -16.54 -8.45 8.80
N ASP A 103 -17.73 -8.34 9.40
CA ASP A 103 -19.01 -8.34 8.66
C ASP A 103 -19.10 -7.15 7.68
N TYR A 104 -18.44 -6.03 8.01
CA TYR A 104 -18.38 -4.83 7.18
C TYR A 104 -16.95 -4.58 6.70
N ARG A 105 -16.80 -4.39 5.39
CA ARG A 105 -15.50 -4.18 4.74
C ARG A 105 -14.86 -2.84 5.12
N GLU A 106 -15.65 -1.81 5.39
CA GLU A 106 -15.15 -0.51 5.85
C GLU A 106 -14.51 -0.59 7.24
N ASP A 107 -15.14 -1.31 8.18
CA ASP A 107 -14.60 -1.51 9.53
C ASP A 107 -13.29 -2.31 9.49
N GLU A 108 -13.23 -3.34 8.64
CA GLU A 108 -12.03 -4.12 8.38
C GLU A 108 -10.88 -3.25 7.81
N GLN A 109 -11.19 -2.36 6.85
CA GLN A 109 -10.22 -1.43 6.26
C GLN A 109 -9.75 -0.36 7.25
N GLN A 110 -10.64 0.15 8.11
CA GLN A 110 -10.26 1.09 9.16
C GLN A 110 -9.32 0.45 10.18
N GLU A 111 -9.60 -0.79 10.58
CA GLU A 111 -8.73 -1.57 11.46
C GLU A 111 -7.37 -1.82 10.79
N ALA A 112 -7.36 -2.20 9.51
CA ALA A 112 -6.15 -2.38 8.74
C ALA A 112 -5.31 -1.08 8.66
N ALA A 113 -5.94 0.06 8.39
CA ALA A 113 -5.27 1.35 8.36
C ALA A 113 -4.72 1.75 9.74
N TYR A 114 -5.46 1.48 10.81
CA TYR A 114 -5.01 1.74 12.18
C TYR A 114 -3.78 0.88 12.52
N GLN A 115 -3.86 -0.43 12.28
CA GLN A 115 -2.73 -1.35 12.52
C GLN A 115 -1.50 -0.99 11.66
N ALA A 116 -1.71 -0.58 10.41
CA ALA A 116 -0.63 -0.12 9.54
C ALA A 116 0.09 1.11 10.11
N ARG A 117 -0.65 2.09 10.61
CA ARG A 117 -0.06 3.29 11.24
C ARG A 117 0.72 2.94 12.50
N CYS A 118 0.20 2.03 13.33
CA CYS A 118 0.90 1.54 14.52
C CYS A 118 2.19 0.79 14.15
N ALA A 119 2.14 -0.09 13.15
CA ALA A 119 3.32 -0.81 12.66
C ALA A 119 4.37 0.14 12.09
N CYS A 120 3.94 1.13 11.30
CA CYS A 120 4.79 2.20 10.78
C CYS A 120 5.46 3.00 11.92
N ALA A 121 4.69 3.44 12.92
CA ALA A 121 5.23 4.14 14.09
C ALA A 121 6.27 3.29 14.84
N ARG A 122 6.00 2.00 15.03
CA ARG A 122 6.92 1.07 15.69
C ARG A 122 8.24 0.95 14.93
N ASP A 123 8.18 0.79 13.61
CA ASP A 123 9.36 0.69 12.74
C ASP A 123 10.16 1.99 12.71
N TRP A 124 9.50 3.14 12.81
CA TRP A 124 10.15 4.45 12.95
C TRP A 124 10.60 4.77 14.38
N GLY A 125 10.28 3.91 15.36
CA GLY A 125 10.62 4.11 16.76
C GLY A 125 9.85 5.25 17.44
N ARG A 126 8.65 5.58 16.94
CA ARG A 126 7.77 6.64 17.44
C ARG A 126 6.85 6.08 18.54
N TYR A 127 7.09 6.48 19.79
CA TYR A 127 6.29 6.08 20.95
C TYR A 127 5.86 7.29 21.80
N ILE A 128 4.58 7.35 22.16
CA ILE A 128 4.04 8.35 23.10
C ILE A 128 4.35 7.95 24.55
N ASP A 129 4.32 6.65 24.83
CA ASP A 129 4.69 6.10 26.14
C ASP A 129 5.54 4.86 25.95
N SER A 130 6.86 5.05 25.93
CA SER A 130 7.84 3.98 25.79
C SER A 130 7.96 3.10 27.04
N LYS A 131 7.30 3.47 28.15
CA LYS A 131 7.33 2.73 29.41
C LYS A 131 6.07 1.89 29.65
N SER A 132 5.05 2.01 28.82
CA SER A 132 3.87 1.15 28.89
C SER A 132 4.15 -0.24 28.30
N GLU A 133 3.41 -1.26 28.74
CA GLU A 133 3.45 -2.61 28.15
C GLU A 133 2.04 -3.01 27.66
N PRO A 134 1.80 -3.10 26.33
CA PRO A 134 2.73 -2.76 25.24
C PRO A 134 3.02 -1.24 25.14
N PRO A 135 4.17 -0.83 24.59
CA PRO A 135 4.49 0.58 24.35
C PRO A 135 3.45 1.23 23.44
N ARG A 136 2.97 2.41 23.79
CA ARG A 136 1.96 3.10 22.97
C ARG A 136 2.62 3.85 21.82
N GLU A 137 2.27 3.49 20.60
CA GLU A 137 2.80 4.11 19.38
C GLU A 137 2.27 5.54 19.15
N ASP A 138 3.15 6.43 18.65
CA ASP A 138 2.74 7.76 18.17
C ASP A 138 2.39 7.72 16.69
N ILE A 139 1.09 7.65 16.42
CA ILE A 139 0.55 7.55 15.06
C ILE A 139 -0.05 8.88 14.57
N CYS A 140 -0.03 9.95 15.36
CA CYS A 140 -0.79 11.19 15.09
C CYS A 140 -0.41 11.85 13.76
N GLU A 141 0.87 11.77 13.38
CA GLU A 141 1.39 12.34 12.14
C GLU A 141 1.62 11.28 11.04
N ILE A 142 1.16 10.05 11.24
CA ILE A 142 1.29 8.98 10.23
C ILE A 142 -0.05 8.85 9.52
N VAL A 143 -0.02 8.90 8.19
CA VAL A 143 -1.19 8.65 7.34
C VAL A 143 -1.01 7.33 6.61
N CYS A 144 -2.07 6.52 6.57
CA CYS A 144 -2.14 5.34 5.73
C CYS A 144 -2.73 5.75 4.39
N MET A 145 -1.87 6.01 3.41
CA MET A 145 -2.27 6.46 2.07
C MET A 145 -3.02 5.36 1.31
N GLY A 146 -2.74 4.08 1.58
CA GLY A 146 -3.48 3.03 0.89
C GLY A 146 -3.34 1.65 1.48
N LEU A 147 -4.31 0.80 1.14
CA LEU A 147 -4.37 -0.60 1.47
C LEU A 147 -4.57 -1.42 0.20
N VAL A 148 -3.87 -2.54 0.08
CA VAL A 148 -3.98 -3.48 -1.04
C VAL A 148 -4.28 -4.87 -0.48
N GLU A 149 -5.42 -5.44 -0.83
CA GLU A 149 -5.79 -6.82 -0.49
C GLU A 149 -4.99 -7.81 -1.36
N GLY A 150 -4.39 -8.81 -0.70
CA GLY A 150 -3.64 -9.87 -1.39
C GLY A 150 -2.48 -9.32 -2.22
N ASP A 151 -2.12 -10.04 -3.29
CA ASP A 151 -0.91 -9.72 -4.05
C ASP A 151 -1.00 -8.40 -4.85
N VAL A 152 -2.17 -8.00 -5.37
CA VAL A 152 -2.32 -6.71 -6.11
C VAL A 152 -3.79 -6.25 -6.29
N THR A 153 -4.60 -6.11 -5.23
CA THR A 153 -5.91 -5.44 -5.35
C THR A 153 -6.00 -4.22 -4.43
N ILE A 154 -5.94 -3.01 -4.99
CA ILE A 154 -6.03 -1.78 -4.18
C ILE A 154 -7.42 -1.69 -3.57
N ALA A 155 -7.47 -1.74 -2.25
CA ALA A 155 -8.69 -1.76 -1.44
C ALA A 155 -9.09 -0.37 -0.96
N MET A 156 -8.13 0.54 -0.78
CA MET A 156 -8.34 1.92 -0.36
C MET A 156 -7.16 2.79 -0.79
N TRP A 157 -7.44 4.03 -1.22
CA TRP A 157 -6.43 5.06 -1.51
C TRP A 157 -6.92 6.42 -1.03
N ASP A 158 -6.06 7.13 -0.30
CA ASP A 158 -6.26 8.51 0.16
C ASP A 158 -5.17 9.40 -0.43
N GLY A 159 -5.52 10.10 -1.52
CA GLY A 159 -4.63 11.02 -2.23
C GLY A 159 -4.60 12.44 -1.65
N ALA A 160 -5.30 12.73 -0.55
CA ALA A 160 -5.41 14.08 -0.01
C ALA A 160 -4.09 14.66 0.56
N HIS A 161 -3.03 13.84 0.60
CA HIS A 161 -1.77 14.14 1.27
C HIS A 161 -0.54 14.11 0.34
N LEU A 162 -0.77 14.06 -0.98
CA LEU A 162 0.30 14.03 -2.00
C LEU A 162 0.63 15.38 -2.65
N ASP A 163 0.02 16.47 -2.17
CA ASP A 163 0.23 17.85 -2.66
C ASP A 163 1.28 18.65 -1.87
#